data_AF-A0A532U242-F1
#
_entry.id   AF-A0A532U242-F1
#
_cell.length_a   1.000
_cell.length_b   1.000
_cell.length_c   1.000
_cell.angle_alpha   90.00
_cell.angle_beta   90.00
_cell.angle_gamma   90.00
#
_symmetry.space_group_name_H-M   'P 1'
#
loop_
_entity.id
_entity.type
_entity.pdbx_description
1 polymer ?
#
loop_
_entity_poly.entity_id
_entity_poly.type
_entity_poly.pdbx_seq_one_letter_code
_entity_poly.pdbx_strand_id
1 'polypeptide(L)'
;MLKRFNPYIAGVVFLLITVPLLQAQQPILPLKEVKPGMKGVGKAVFQGVEVEEFGVEIIGTLPNALGPQMDIILARLTDERMKYTGVIAGMSGSPVYINGKLVGALSRRLGAMSKEPIAGITPIEYMLELSPSIISQTSRQNLLHSWLARLPRLPALELFLPPTPPPSSPARPPVFLPAGLLPIPTPFVPGRF
;
A
#
# COMPACT_ATOMS: atom_id res chain seq x y z
N MET A 1 29.05 8.01 -55.64
CA MET A 1 27.63 7.57 -55.79
C MET A 1 26.88 7.95 -54.51
N LEU A 2 26.32 9.17 -54.45
CA LEU A 2 25.72 9.74 -53.23
C LEU A 2 24.25 9.28 -53.09
N LYS A 3 23.91 8.57 -51.99
CA LYS A 3 22.51 8.25 -51.62
C LYS A 3 21.79 9.56 -51.29
N ARG A 4 20.77 9.91 -52.09
CA ARG A 4 19.87 11.04 -51.82
C ARG A 4 19.12 10.76 -50.51
N PHE A 5 19.45 11.49 -49.46
CA PHE A 5 18.78 11.43 -48.17
C PHE A 5 17.41 12.09 -48.31
N ASN A 6 16.33 11.31 -48.14
CA ASN A 6 14.97 11.77 -48.34
C ASN A 6 14.48 12.50 -47.07
N PRO A 7 14.32 13.85 -47.07
CA PRO A 7 14.06 14.63 -45.86
C PRO A 7 12.70 14.29 -45.21
N TYR A 8 11.78 13.70 -45.97
CA TYR A 8 10.48 13.23 -45.49
C TYR A 8 10.59 12.03 -44.53
N ILE A 9 11.59 11.16 -44.71
CA ILE A 9 11.80 10.02 -43.80
C ILE A 9 12.28 10.53 -42.44
N ALA A 10 13.13 11.57 -42.42
CA ALA A 10 13.56 12.21 -41.18
C ALA A 10 12.40 12.92 -40.45
N GLY A 11 11.50 13.58 -41.19
CA GLY A 11 10.33 14.26 -40.61
C GLY A 11 9.29 13.30 -39.99
N VAL A 12 9.01 12.16 -40.64
CA VAL A 12 8.06 11.15 -40.14
C VAL A 12 8.62 10.43 -38.90
N VAL A 13 9.93 10.16 -38.88
CA VAL A 13 10.60 9.56 -37.72
C VAL A 13 10.63 10.54 -36.55
N PHE A 14 10.85 11.84 -36.79
CA PHE A 14 10.78 12.86 -35.74
C PHE A 14 9.36 13.01 -35.17
N LEU A 15 8.33 12.95 -36.01
CA LEU A 15 6.93 13.01 -35.58
C LEU A 15 6.51 11.77 -34.76
N LEU A 16 7.01 10.57 -35.06
CA LEU A 16 6.68 9.35 -34.32
C LEU A 16 7.39 9.26 -32.95
N ILE A 17 8.51 9.95 -32.77
CA ILE A 17 9.29 9.93 -31.51
C ILE A 17 8.76 10.96 -30.50
N THR A 18 8.04 12.01 -30.92
CA THR A 18 7.53 13.05 -30.01
C THR A 18 6.16 12.76 -29.40
N VAL A 19 5.41 11.76 -29.88
CA VAL A 19 4.01 11.54 -29.46
C VAL A 19 3.81 10.89 -28.07
N PRO A 20 4.70 10.08 -27.47
CA PRO A 20 4.35 9.41 -26.22
C PRO A 20 4.76 10.23 -24.98
N LEU A 21 4.50 11.53 -24.96
CA LEU A 21 4.69 12.38 -23.77
C LEU A 21 3.43 13.11 -23.30
N LEU A 22 2.26 12.78 -23.86
CA LEU A 22 1.00 13.01 -23.13
C LEU A 22 0.92 11.97 -22.02
N GLN A 23 1.65 12.23 -20.95
CA GLN A 23 1.57 11.50 -19.70
C GLN A 23 0.11 11.62 -19.23
N ALA A 24 -0.65 10.53 -19.33
CA ALA A 24 -2.03 10.46 -18.91
C ALA A 24 -2.09 10.63 -17.39
N GLN A 25 -2.13 11.89 -16.93
CA GLN A 25 -2.35 12.19 -15.54
C GLN A 25 -3.76 11.71 -15.21
N GLN A 26 -3.86 10.60 -14.49
CA GLN A 26 -5.15 10.06 -14.10
C GLN A 26 -5.90 11.15 -13.32
N PRO A 27 -7.12 11.50 -13.72
CA PRO A 27 -7.87 12.53 -13.01
C PRO A 27 -8.10 12.05 -11.58
N ILE A 28 -7.76 12.89 -10.62
CA ILE A 28 -7.88 12.61 -9.20
C ILE A 28 -9.17 13.23 -8.66
N LEU A 29 -9.85 12.52 -7.76
CA LEU A 29 -10.91 13.10 -6.96
C LEU A 29 -10.33 13.50 -5.60
N PRO A 30 -10.24 14.80 -5.29
CA PRO A 30 -9.69 15.24 -4.03
C PRO A 30 -10.58 14.82 -2.86
N LEU A 31 -9.99 14.63 -1.67
CA LEU A 31 -10.70 14.17 -0.47
C LEU A 31 -11.87 15.09 -0.11
N LYS A 32 -11.71 16.39 -0.34
CA LYS A 32 -12.75 17.42 -0.09
C LYS A 32 -14.00 17.27 -0.97
N GLU A 33 -13.87 16.65 -2.13
CA GLU A 33 -14.99 16.39 -3.05
C GLU A 33 -15.70 15.07 -2.74
N VAL A 34 -15.11 14.20 -1.91
CA VAL A 34 -15.69 12.92 -1.53
C VAL A 34 -16.88 13.15 -0.60
N LYS A 35 -18.05 12.64 -1.01
CA LYS A 35 -19.30 12.76 -0.25
C LYS A 35 -19.92 11.37 0.02
N PRO A 36 -20.62 11.22 1.16
CA PRO A 36 -21.47 10.05 1.39
C PRO A 36 -22.45 9.80 0.24
N GLY A 37 -22.71 8.53 -0.07
CA GLY A 37 -23.62 8.07 -1.12
C GLY A 37 -23.02 8.03 -2.53
N MET A 38 -21.78 8.49 -2.72
CA MET A 38 -21.10 8.36 -4.01
C MET A 38 -20.80 6.89 -4.31
N LYS A 39 -21.09 6.45 -5.53
CA LYS A 39 -20.77 5.11 -6.01
C LYS A 39 -19.49 5.12 -6.82
N GLY A 40 -18.71 4.07 -6.65
CA GLY A 40 -17.41 3.89 -7.29
C GLY A 40 -17.17 2.44 -7.66
N VAL A 41 -16.01 2.25 -8.30
CA VAL A 41 -15.51 0.96 -8.76
C VAL A 41 -14.10 0.79 -8.24
N GLY A 42 -13.84 -0.30 -7.53
CA GLY A 42 -12.50 -0.72 -7.17
C GLY A 42 -11.99 -1.79 -8.12
N LYS A 43 -10.67 -1.90 -8.27
CA LYS A 43 -10.02 -2.92 -9.10
C LYS A 43 -9.12 -3.80 -8.24
N ALA A 44 -9.39 -5.10 -8.22
CA ALA A 44 -8.61 -6.07 -7.46
C ALA A 44 -8.48 -7.39 -8.23
N VAL A 45 -7.50 -8.21 -7.88
CA VAL A 45 -7.36 -9.57 -8.39
C VAL A 45 -7.96 -10.52 -7.36
N PHE A 46 -9.01 -11.26 -7.71
CA PHE A 46 -9.60 -12.27 -6.83
C PHE A 46 -8.97 -13.65 -7.01
N GLN A 47 -8.62 -13.99 -8.26
CA GLN A 47 -8.04 -15.28 -8.59
C GLN A 47 -6.99 -15.13 -9.71
N GLY A 48 -5.86 -15.84 -9.55
CA GLY A 48 -4.80 -15.85 -10.55
C GLY A 48 -4.13 -14.48 -10.71
N VAL A 49 -4.28 -13.88 -11.89
CA VAL A 49 -3.66 -12.60 -12.27
C VAL A 49 -4.65 -11.64 -12.95
N GLU A 50 -5.93 -12.01 -13.03
CA GLU A 50 -6.94 -11.22 -13.74
C GLU A 50 -7.44 -10.09 -12.84
N VAL A 51 -7.40 -8.86 -13.36
CA VAL A 51 -7.90 -7.69 -12.65
C VAL A 51 -9.40 -7.58 -12.88
N GLU A 52 -10.16 -7.65 -11.81
CA GLU A 52 -11.61 -7.58 -11.83
C GLU A 52 -12.11 -6.33 -11.10
N GLU A 53 -13.24 -5.82 -11.57
CA GLU A 53 -13.93 -4.67 -11.00
C GLU A 53 -14.92 -5.12 -9.93
N PHE A 54 -15.05 -4.32 -8.86
CA PHE A 54 -16.03 -4.53 -7.80
C PHE A 54 -16.68 -3.21 -7.39
N GLY A 55 -17.95 -3.30 -6.98
CA GLY A 55 -18.75 -2.15 -6.58
C GLY A 55 -18.38 -1.60 -5.21
N VAL A 56 -18.33 -0.28 -5.10
CA VAL A 56 -18.02 0.44 -3.86
C VAL A 56 -19.00 1.60 -3.67
N GLU A 57 -19.44 1.84 -2.44
CA GLU A 57 -20.28 2.98 -2.06
C GLU A 57 -19.66 3.73 -0.88
N ILE A 58 -19.48 5.04 -1.00
CA ILE A 58 -18.89 5.85 0.06
C ILE A 58 -19.91 6.06 1.18
N ILE A 59 -19.54 5.71 2.41
CA ILE A 59 -20.34 5.95 3.61
C ILE A 59 -19.99 7.33 4.19
N GLY A 60 -18.71 7.71 4.14
CA GLY A 60 -18.24 9.01 4.63
C GLY A 60 -16.74 9.04 4.83
N THR A 61 -16.25 10.02 5.60
CA THR A 61 -14.85 10.16 5.97
C THR A 61 -14.70 10.10 7.48
N LEU A 62 -13.64 9.45 7.96
CA LEU A 62 -13.29 9.38 9.36
C LEU A 62 -12.01 10.17 9.59
N PRO A 63 -12.09 11.33 10.28
CA PRO A 63 -10.92 12.17 10.49
C PRO A 63 -9.96 11.56 11.51
N ASN A 64 -8.66 11.78 11.32
CA ASN A 64 -7.59 11.33 12.23
C ASN A 64 -7.54 9.80 12.49
N ALA A 65 -8.04 8.98 11.55
CA ALA A 65 -8.11 7.53 11.72
C ALA A 65 -6.79 6.79 11.47
N LEU A 66 -5.89 7.37 10.65
CA LEU A 66 -4.54 6.83 10.43
C LEU A 66 -3.51 7.44 11.39
N GLY A 67 -3.78 8.63 11.93
CA GLY A 67 -2.89 9.42 12.78
C GLY A 67 -3.29 10.91 12.75
N PRO A 68 -2.50 11.81 13.35
CA PRO A 68 -2.83 13.23 13.39
C PRO A 68 -3.01 13.80 11.98
N GLN A 69 -4.16 14.41 11.70
CA GLN A 69 -4.55 15.00 10.42
C GLN A 69 -4.57 14.02 9.23
N MET A 70 -4.60 12.71 9.49
CA MET A 70 -4.70 11.69 8.43
C MET A 70 -6.05 11.00 8.47
N ASP A 71 -6.87 11.32 7.48
CA ASP A 71 -8.25 10.87 7.37
C ASP A 71 -8.35 9.54 6.62
N ILE A 72 -9.43 8.79 6.82
CA ILE A 72 -9.76 7.61 6.03
C ILE A 72 -11.10 7.83 5.37
N ILE A 73 -11.24 7.40 4.12
CA ILE A 73 -12.55 7.32 3.47
C ILE A 73 -13.17 5.96 3.83
N LEU A 74 -14.38 5.99 4.37
CA LEU A 74 -15.18 4.81 4.67
C LEU A 74 -16.02 4.44 3.46
N ALA A 75 -15.92 3.19 3.04
CA ALA A 75 -16.70 2.68 1.93
C ALA A 75 -17.30 1.31 2.23
N ARG A 76 -18.50 1.09 1.73
CA ARG A 76 -19.21 -0.19 1.71
C ARG A 76 -18.89 -0.90 0.40
N LEU A 77 -18.51 -2.16 0.48
CA LEU A 77 -18.38 -3.01 -0.69
C LEU A 77 -19.76 -3.52 -1.07
N THR A 78 -20.22 -3.24 -2.30
CA THR A 78 -21.56 -3.60 -2.77
C THR A 78 -21.59 -4.87 -3.62
N ASP A 79 -20.43 -5.45 -3.91
CA ASP A 79 -20.29 -6.69 -4.67
C ASP A 79 -20.72 -7.91 -3.83
N GLU A 80 -21.55 -8.79 -4.40
CA GLU A 80 -22.08 -9.99 -3.73
C GLU A 80 -20.96 -10.92 -3.25
N ARG A 81 -19.82 -10.96 -3.97
CA ARG A 81 -18.65 -11.77 -3.58
C ARG A 81 -18.04 -11.34 -2.25
N MET A 82 -18.24 -10.07 -1.87
CA MET A 82 -17.66 -9.45 -0.67
C MET A 82 -18.66 -9.29 0.46
N LYS A 83 -19.93 -9.61 0.23
CA LYS A 83 -21.02 -9.42 1.20
C LYS A 83 -20.76 -10.10 2.53
N TYR A 84 -20.13 -11.28 2.50
CA TYR A 84 -19.81 -12.07 3.69
C TYR A 84 -18.31 -12.08 4.03
N THR A 85 -17.45 -12.01 3.02
CA THR A 85 -15.99 -12.09 3.17
C THR A 85 -15.37 -10.73 3.51
N GLY A 86 -15.98 -9.62 3.08
CA GLY A 86 -15.47 -8.26 3.23
C GLY A 86 -14.12 -8.07 2.52
N VAL A 87 -13.27 -7.20 3.09
CA VAL A 87 -11.89 -7.04 2.61
C VAL A 87 -11.06 -8.25 3.04
N ILE A 88 -10.59 -9.03 2.07
CA ILE A 88 -9.69 -10.17 2.30
C ILE A 88 -8.22 -9.73 2.28
N ALA A 89 -7.35 -10.54 2.89
CA ALA A 89 -5.91 -10.34 2.79
C ALA A 89 -5.48 -10.37 1.31
N GLY A 90 -4.73 -9.37 0.85
CA GLY A 90 -4.31 -9.22 -0.55
C GLY A 90 -5.07 -8.13 -1.33
N MET A 91 -6.21 -7.64 -0.85
CA MET A 91 -6.90 -6.50 -1.47
C MET A 91 -6.27 -5.13 -1.13
N SER A 92 -5.35 -5.08 -0.17
CA SER A 92 -4.66 -3.83 0.20
C SER A 92 -3.85 -3.30 -0.98
N GLY A 93 -4.02 -2.02 -1.30
CA GLY A 93 -3.42 -1.38 -2.47
C GLY A 93 -4.33 -1.33 -3.71
N SER A 94 -5.51 -1.93 -3.67
CA SER A 94 -6.45 -1.91 -4.81
C SER A 94 -6.95 -0.48 -5.09
N PRO A 95 -6.75 0.07 -6.30
CA PRO A 95 -7.20 1.42 -6.60
C PRO A 95 -8.73 1.51 -6.66
N VAL A 96 -9.27 2.60 -6.11
CA VAL A 96 -10.71 2.89 -6.09
C VAL A 96 -10.99 4.16 -6.88
N TYR A 97 -11.96 4.05 -7.78
CA TYR A 97 -12.37 5.11 -8.69
C TYR A 97 -13.81 5.54 -8.41
N ILE A 98 -14.09 6.84 -8.50
CA ILE A 98 -15.44 7.39 -8.49
C ILE A 98 -15.58 8.29 -9.71
N ASN A 99 -16.61 8.05 -10.54
CA ASN A 99 -16.81 8.79 -11.80
C ASN A 99 -15.57 8.79 -12.71
N GLY A 100 -14.83 7.68 -12.75
CA GLY A 100 -13.58 7.56 -13.52
C GLY A 100 -12.37 8.30 -12.93
N LYS A 101 -12.52 8.99 -11.80
CA LYS A 101 -11.44 9.66 -11.09
C LYS A 101 -10.87 8.80 -9.97
N LEU A 102 -9.55 8.78 -9.81
CA LEU A 102 -8.86 8.05 -8.74
C LEU A 102 -9.07 8.76 -7.40
N VAL A 103 -9.61 8.04 -6.43
CA VAL A 103 -9.90 8.57 -5.09
C VAL A 103 -8.82 8.14 -4.10
N GLY A 104 -8.34 6.90 -4.23
CA GLY A 104 -7.43 6.31 -3.27
C GLY A 104 -7.21 4.82 -3.49
N ALA A 105 -6.60 4.18 -2.49
CA ALA A 105 -6.36 2.74 -2.47
C ALA A 105 -7.05 2.10 -1.27
N LEU A 106 -7.68 0.94 -1.47
CA LEU A 106 -8.17 0.11 -0.37
C LEU A 106 -7.01 -0.23 0.56
N SER A 107 -7.18 -0.03 1.86
CA SER A 107 -6.15 -0.39 2.83
C SER A 107 -6.57 -1.55 3.71
N ARG A 108 -7.73 -1.44 4.37
CA ARG A 108 -8.09 -2.36 5.47
C ARG A 108 -9.59 -2.54 5.63
N ARG A 109 -9.99 -3.68 6.21
CA ARG A 109 -11.34 -3.86 6.76
C ARG A 109 -11.49 -2.99 8.02
N LEU A 110 -12.62 -2.32 8.15
CA LEU A 110 -12.97 -1.58 9.38
C LEU A 110 -14.13 -2.29 10.08
N GLY A 111 -13.86 -2.77 11.29
CA GLY A 111 -14.80 -3.59 12.07
C GLY A 111 -14.55 -5.10 11.89
N ALA A 112 -13.93 -5.70 12.91
CA ALA A 112 -13.61 -7.13 12.92
C ALA A 112 -14.85 -8.05 12.92
N MET A 113 -16.02 -7.52 13.33
CA MET A 113 -17.26 -8.27 13.54
C MET A 113 -18.50 -7.62 12.89
N SER A 114 -18.30 -6.65 11.98
CA SER A 114 -19.42 -5.99 11.31
C SER A 114 -20.05 -6.92 10.27
N LYS A 115 -21.39 -7.06 10.32
CA LYS A 115 -22.21 -7.76 9.30
C LYS A 115 -22.12 -7.12 7.92
N GLU A 116 -21.71 -5.85 7.88
CA GLU A 116 -21.56 -5.07 6.65
C GLU A 116 -20.07 -5.03 6.24
N PRO A 117 -19.76 -5.22 4.95
CA PRO A 117 -18.39 -5.20 4.46
C PRO A 117 -17.89 -3.75 4.30
N ILE A 118 -17.47 -3.16 5.42
CA ILE A 118 -16.91 -1.80 5.47
C ILE A 118 -15.40 -1.86 5.30
N ALA A 119 -14.90 -1.08 4.34
CA ALA A 119 -13.50 -0.91 4.01
C ALA A 119 -13.04 0.52 4.25
N GLY A 120 -11.79 0.66 4.68
CA GLY A 120 -11.06 1.91 4.70
C GLY A 120 -10.30 2.10 3.39
N ILE A 121 -10.44 3.28 2.79
CA ILE A 121 -9.69 3.73 1.63
C ILE A 121 -8.74 4.83 2.07
N THR A 122 -7.46 4.68 1.74
CA THR A 122 -6.45 5.71 1.93
C THR A 122 -6.52 6.68 0.75
N PRO A 123 -6.76 7.99 0.97
CA PRO A 123 -6.81 8.99 -0.09
C PRO A 123 -5.53 9.03 -0.94
N ILE A 124 -5.69 9.23 -2.24
CA ILE A 124 -4.56 9.33 -3.17
C ILE A 124 -3.65 10.53 -2.88
N GLU A 125 -4.23 11.62 -2.34
CA GLU A 125 -3.48 12.82 -1.94
C GLU A 125 -2.31 12.48 -1.03
N TYR A 126 -2.52 11.64 -0.01
CA TYR A 126 -1.47 11.24 0.91
C TYR A 126 -0.37 10.41 0.25
N MET A 127 -0.71 9.60 -0.76
CA MET A 127 0.29 8.85 -1.53
C MET A 127 1.11 9.75 -2.45
N LEU A 128 0.52 10.84 -2.96
CA LEU A 128 1.20 11.80 -3.82
C LEU A 128 2.08 12.78 -3.04
N GLU A 129 1.72 13.11 -1.80
CA GLU A 129 2.53 13.92 -0.89
C GLU A 129 3.83 13.20 -0.50
N LEU A 130 3.84 11.87 -0.50
CA LEU A 130 5.05 11.07 -0.32
C LEU A 130 5.92 11.16 -1.57
N SER A 131 6.90 12.07 -1.53
CA SER A 131 7.84 12.30 -2.65
C SER A 131 8.47 10.99 -3.17
N PRO A 132 8.53 10.76 -4.50
CA PRO A 132 9.11 9.56 -5.09
C PRO A 132 10.61 9.36 -4.79
N SER A 133 11.28 10.37 -4.23
CA SER A 133 12.66 10.28 -3.76
C SER A 133 12.84 9.19 -2.68
N ILE A 134 11.85 8.99 -1.81
CA ILE A 134 11.88 7.99 -0.73
C ILE A 134 11.75 6.57 -1.29
N ILE A 135 10.87 6.37 -2.27
CA ILE A 135 10.64 5.04 -2.89
C ILE A 135 11.85 4.61 -3.74
N SER A 136 12.58 5.55 -4.36
CA SER A 136 13.73 5.23 -5.20
C SER A 136 14.97 4.73 -4.44
N GLN A 137 15.13 5.10 -3.17
CA GLN A 137 16.29 4.71 -2.36
C GLN A 137 16.06 3.34 -1.71
N THR A 138 14.93 3.14 -1.02
CA THR A 138 14.63 1.90 -0.30
C THR A 138 14.38 0.71 -1.23
N SER A 139 13.73 0.91 -2.38
CA SER A 139 13.46 -0.19 -3.31
C SER A 139 14.72 -0.65 -4.07
N ARG A 140 15.65 0.24 -4.43
CA ARG A 140 16.88 -0.16 -5.13
C ARG A 140 17.84 -0.95 -4.23
N GLN A 141 17.98 -0.57 -2.97
CA GLN A 141 18.86 -1.28 -2.03
C GLN A 141 18.31 -2.65 -1.64
N ASN A 142 16.99 -2.82 -1.50
CA ASN A 142 16.37 -4.10 -1.16
C ASN A 142 16.28 -5.08 -2.34
N LEU A 143 16.15 -4.57 -3.57
CA LEU A 143 16.11 -5.42 -4.78
C LEU A 143 17.48 -6.03 -5.09
N LEU A 144 18.58 -5.31 -4.87
CA LEU A 144 19.93 -5.85 -5.05
C LEU A 144 20.29 -6.90 -3.98
N HIS A 145 19.95 -6.65 -2.71
CA HIS A 145 20.21 -7.62 -1.64
C HIS A 145 19.39 -8.91 -1.78
N SER A 146 18.12 -8.80 -2.19
CA SER A 146 17.28 -9.99 -2.43
C SER A 146 17.69 -10.77 -3.68
N TRP A 147 18.18 -10.09 -4.73
CA TRP A 147 18.75 -10.74 -5.92
C TRP A 147 20.10 -11.42 -5.62
N LEU A 148 21.00 -10.76 -4.88
CA LEU A 148 22.29 -11.33 -4.46
C LEU A 148 22.13 -12.52 -3.49
N ALA A 149 21.15 -12.47 -2.58
CA ALA A 149 20.85 -13.57 -1.66
C ALA A 149 20.30 -14.82 -2.37
N ARG A 150 19.88 -14.70 -3.63
CA ARG A 150 19.32 -15.79 -4.44
C ARG A 150 20.35 -16.43 -5.39
N LEU A 151 21.58 -15.90 -5.44
CA LEU A 151 22.67 -16.56 -6.14
C LEU A 151 23.18 -17.76 -5.34
N PRO A 152 23.49 -18.90 -5.98
CA PRO A 152 24.14 -20.01 -5.30
C PRO A 152 25.48 -19.54 -4.75
N ARG A 153 25.71 -19.75 -3.45
CA ARG A 153 26.95 -19.37 -2.77
C ARG A 153 28.10 -20.19 -3.35
N LEU A 154 28.87 -19.57 -4.25
CA LEU A 154 30.13 -20.14 -4.70
C LEU A 154 31.16 -19.98 -3.58
N PRO A 155 31.85 -21.06 -3.15
CA PRO A 155 32.71 -21.06 -1.96
C PRO A 155 34.03 -20.27 -2.11
N ALA A 156 34.14 -19.39 -3.10
CA ALA A 156 35.40 -18.74 -3.48
C ALA A 156 35.47 -17.22 -3.19
N LEU A 157 34.41 -16.60 -2.64
CA LEU A 157 34.38 -15.14 -2.40
C LEU A 157 34.03 -14.72 -0.96
N GLU A 158 34.15 -15.62 0.02
CA GLU A 158 33.97 -15.28 1.45
C GLU A 158 35.09 -14.38 2.01
N LEU A 159 36.24 -14.26 1.32
CA LEU A 159 37.42 -13.55 1.84
C LEU A 159 37.36 -12.02 1.76
N PHE A 160 36.32 -11.44 1.16
CA PHE A 160 36.26 -9.99 0.87
C PHE A 160 34.93 -9.32 1.24
N LEU A 161 34.01 -10.01 1.93
CA LEU A 161 32.81 -9.34 2.45
C LEU A 161 33.09 -8.67 3.80
N PRO A 162 32.74 -7.38 3.97
CA PRO A 162 32.79 -6.75 5.28
C PRO A 162 31.85 -7.47 6.24
N PRO A 163 32.14 -7.49 7.55
CA PRO A 163 31.28 -8.14 8.54
C PRO A 163 29.87 -7.54 8.45
N THR A 164 28.86 -8.41 8.31
CA THR A 164 27.46 -7.99 8.30
C THR A 164 27.13 -7.36 9.65
N PRO A 165 26.48 -6.18 9.70
CA PRO A 165 25.98 -5.64 10.96
C PRO A 165 24.96 -6.61 11.57
N PRO A 166 24.89 -6.74 12.90
CA PRO A 166 23.90 -7.58 13.56
C PRO A 166 22.49 -7.11 13.19
N PRO A 167 21.50 -8.02 13.12
CA PRO A 167 20.12 -7.64 12.84
C PRO A 167 19.66 -6.60 13.85
N SER A 168 19.16 -5.45 13.37
CA SER A 168 18.49 -4.48 14.22
C SER A 168 17.26 -5.15 14.83
N SER A 169 17.35 -5.40 16.13
CA SER A 169 16.25 -5.98 16.92
C SER A 169 15.00 -5.13 16.71
N PRO A 170 13.82 -5.72 16.41
CA PRO A 170 12.60 -4.94 16.27
C PRO A 170 12.35 -4.22 17.60
N ALA A 171 12.18 -2.90 17.54
CA ALA A 171 11.89 -2.07 18.70
C ALA A 171 10.72 -2.71 19.48
N ARG A 172 11.02 -3.16 20.70
CA ARG A 172 10.01 -3.64 21.65
C ARG A 172 9.03 -2.48 21.89
N PRO A 173 7.71 -2.68 21.79
CA PRO A 173 6.77 -1.65 22.21
C PRO A 173 6.98 -1.37 23.71
N PRO A 174 6.85 -0.11 24.16
CA PRO A 174 7.00 0.21 25.58
C PRO A 174 5.91 -0.50 26.37
N VAL A 175 6.32 -1.36 27.30
CA VAL A 175 5.44 -1.95 28.31
C VAL A 175 5.11 -0.84 29.30
N PHE A 176 3.85 -0.38 29.30
CA PHE A 176 3.36 0.58 30.29
C PHE A 176 3.05 -0.18 31.58
N LEU A 177 3.99 -0.17 32.53
CA LEU A 177 3.75 -0.63 33.89
C LEU A 177 2.91 0.44 34.61
N PRO A 178 1.71 0.14 35.15
CA PRO A 178 1.03 1.07 36.04
C PRO A 178 1.90 1.27 37.29
N ALA A 179 2.21 2.53 37.57
CA ALA A 179 2.94 2.91 38.77
C ALA A 179 2.14 2.53 40.02
N GLY A 180 2.78 1.79 40.93
CA GLY A 180 2.36 1.70 42.33
C GLY A 180 1.54 0.48 42.72
N LEU A 181 2.17 -0.70 42.82
CA LEU A 181 1.86 -1.66 43.88
C LEU A 181 3.17 -2.29 44.35
N LEU A 182 3.61 -1.91 45.55
CA LEU A 182 4.67 -2.63 46.26
C LEU A 182 4.16 -4.03 46.59
N PRO A 183 4.91 -5.11 46.33
CA PRO A 183 4.50 -6.45 46.70
C PRO A 183 4.47 -6.57 48.24
N ILE A 184 3.30 -6.87 48.80
CA ILE A 184 3.14 -7.22 50.21
C ILE A 184 3.60 -8.68 50.37
N PRO A 185 4.60 -9.00 51.21
CA PRO A 185 5.01 -10.39 51.43
C PRO A 185 3.91 -11.13 52.20
N THR A 186 3.20 -12.04 51.53
CA THR A 186 2.35 -13.01 52.22
C THR A 186 3.22 -14.15 52.75
N PRO A 187 3.20 -14.49 54.05
CA PRO A 187 3.94 -15.62 54.57
C PRO A 187 3.26 -16.92 54.12
N PHE A 188 3.91 -17.66 53.24
CA PHE A 188 3.51 -19.03 52.89
C PHE A 188 3.96 -19.95 54.04
N VAL A 189 3.00 -20.49 54.80
CA VAL A 189 3.24 -21.53 55.81
C VAL A 189 2.99 -22.89 55.16
N PRO A 190 4.02 -23.71 54.87
CA PRO A 190 3.79 -25.05 54.36
C PRO A 190 3.29 -25.95 55.50
N GLY A 191 2.04 -26.41 55.37
CA GLY A 191 1.43 -27.39 56.28
C GLY A 191 2.10 -28.75 56.16
N ARG A 192 2.42 -29.35 57.31
CA ARG A 192 2.80 -30.77 57.45
C ARG A 192 1.54 -31.63 57.33
N PHE A 193 1.59 -32.63 56.45
CA PHE A 193 0.89 -33.90 56.58
C PHE A 193 1.88 -35.02 56.24
#